data_AF-A0A1F7JCF4-F1
#
_entry.id   AF-A0A1F7JCF4-F1
#
_cell.length_a   1.000
_cell.length_b   1.000
_cell.length_c   1.000
_cell.angle_alpha   90.00
_cell.angle_beta   90.00
_cell.angle_gamma   90.00
#
_symmetry.space_group_name_H-M   'P 1'
#
loop_
_entity.id
_entity.type
_entity.pdbx_description
1 polymer ?
#
loop_
_entity_poly.entity_id
_entity_poly.type
_entity_poly.pdbx_seq_one_letter_code
_entity_poly.pdbx_strand_id
1 'polypeptide(L)'
;MKKIVIFVLKSFFVASFVFFVVTLIFIVFISNKVSNLQGKIYPNVVVDNVNFGGKNVNDVKKYLVTKKKRLRDITLEINYHDLQVATISGQDINFDLNIDETANQAYGIGRDQNLILKWQKRLESLLNLRKFTFKSILSFTEKPMYDSLSDLEVTYNVKPQDALFRFENGKVTAFKIEQNGLQIDKEAAIAQFKDIVSKVDKQQYFKIIIKDQIISPKITLASINSYGIVEKIGEGKSNYKGSIPGRIHNVILASSKFDGVLIPKDENFSFNNTIGDISADTGYLQAYIIKDGRTILGDGGGVCQVSTTLFRAALNSGLPITKRTAHAYRVHYYENDSKPGFDATVFSPSTDFRFANDTPAYILIQRELDKTTMDLKFVFYGKKDGRIARISGARLYDSVPPPEPLNQDDPTLKKGEVKQVDWAAWGAKTVFNYTVVKDGKEAINKDFFSNFKPWRAIYLVGTGE
;
A
#
# COMPACT_ATOMS: atom_id res chain seq x y z
N MET A 1 61.37 -33.28 70.53
CA MET A 1 60.11 -33.10 69.76
C MET A 1 59.06 -32.23 70.48
N LYS A 2 58.67 -32.47 71.75
CA LYS A 2 57.62 -31.68 72.45
C LYS A 2 57.85 -30.14 72.50
N LYS A 3 59.07 -29.65 72.72
CA LYS A 3 59.36 -28.20 72.81
C LYS A 3 59.20 -27.44 71.48
N ILE A 4 59.53 -28.07 70.36
CA ILE A 4 59.40 -27.48 69.01
C ILE A 4 57.92 -27.38 68.61
N VAL A 5 57.12 -28.41 68.92
CA VAL A 5 55.67 -28.42 68.67
C VAL A 5 54.96 -27.31 69.46
N ILE A 6 55.35 -27.08 70.72
CA ILE A 6 54.78 -26.00 71.55
C ILE A 6 55.15 -24.61 71.02
N PHE A 7 56.37 -24.42 70.50
CA PHE A 7 56.79 -23.16 69.90
C PHE A 7 56.02 -22.86 68.61
N VAL A 8 55.89 -23.84 67.70
CA VAL A 8 55.12 -23.68 66.45
C VAL A 8 53.64 -23.40 66.74
N LEU A 9 53.03 -24.08 67.71
CA LEU A 9 51.64 -23.82 68.13
C LEU A 9 51.47 -22.41 68.72
N LYS A 10 52.42 -21.93 69.54
CA LYS A 10 52.40 -20.55 70.07
C LYS A 10 52.56 -19.51 68.98
N SER A 11 53.48 -19.71 68.03
CA SER A 11 53.68 -18.80 66.89
C SER A 11 52.46 -18.77 65.96
N PHE A 12 51.83 -19.93 65.71
CA PHE A 12 50.59 -20.01 64.93
C PHE A 12 49.44 -19.29 65.64
N PHE A 13 49.31 -19.46 66.96
CA PHE A 13 48.29 -18.77 67.75
C PHE A 13 48.48 -17.25 67.78
N VAL A 14 49.72 -16.77 67.94
CA VAL A 14 50.06 -15.34 67.86
C VAL A 14 49.77 -14.78 66.46
N ALA A 15 50.17 -15.48 65.40
CA ALA A 15 49.90 -15.06 64.02
C ALA A 15 48.39 -15.02 63.73
N SER A 16 47.63 -16.03 64.18
CA SER A 16 46.17 -16.06 64.06
C SER A 16 45.50 -14.94 64.87
N PHE A 17 46.00 -14.61 66.05
CA PHE A 17 45.49 -13.53 66.88
C PHE A 17 45.77 -12.15 66.25
N VAL A 18 46.98 -11.93 65.74
CA VAL A 18 47.33 -10.70 65.00
C VAL A 18 46.47 -10.56 63.75
N PHE A 19 46.30 -11.64 62.99
CA PHE A 19 45.41 -11.66 61.82
C PHE A 19 43.97 -11.31 62.21
N PHE A 20 43.46 -11.89 63.30
CA PHE A 20 42.14 -11.59 63.83
C PHE A 20 41.99 -10.11 64.23
N VAL A 21 42.96 -9.54 64.94
CA VAL A 21 42.95 -8.12 65.35
C VAL A 21 43.00 -7.20 64.13
N VAL A 22 43.86 -7.48 63.15
CA VAL A 22 43.93 -6.71 61.89
C VAL A 22 42.62 -6.79 61.12
N THR A 23 42.02 -7.98 61.05
CA THR A 23 40.71 -8.19 60.41
C THR A 23 39.61 -7.40 61.14
N LEU A 24 39.63 -7.37 62.47
CA LEU A 24 38.67 -6.61 63.27
C LEU A 24 38.80 -5.10 63.04
N ILE A 25 40.04 -4.58 63.06
CA ILE A 25 40.33 -3.17 62.75
C ILE A 25 39.86 -2.83 61.34
N PHE A 26 40.10 -3.71 60.37
CA PHE A 26 39.65 -3.54 59.00
C PHE A 26 38.11 -3.53 58.89
N ILE A 27 37.41 -4.43 59.59
CA ILE A 27 35.95 -4.45 59.66
C ILE A 27 35.41 -3.14 60.25
N VAL A 28 36.00 -2.65 61.36
CA VAL A 28 35.61 -1.37 61.98
C VAL A 28 35.85 -0.20 61.04
N PHE A 29 37.00 -0.16 60.36
CA PHE A 29 37.32 0.85 59.36
C PHE A 29 36.30 0.87 58.22
N ILE A 30 35.98 -0.30 57.64
CA ILE A 30 34.99 -0.43 56.57
C ILE A 30 33.60 -0.06 57.08
N SER A 31 33.22 -0.48 58.29
CA SER A 31 31.93 -0.14 58.90
C SER A 31 31.77 1.37 59.08
N ASN A 32 32.81 2.07 59.55
CA ASN A 32 32.83 3.54 59.66
C ASN A 32 32.77 4.23 58.29
N LYS A 33 33.44 3.69 57.27
CA LYS A 33 33.32 4.22 55.90
C LYS A 33 31.91 4.04 55.34
N VAL A 34 31.29 2.89 55.60
CA VAL A 34 29.92 2.57 55.18
C VAL A 34 28.89 3.46 55.87
N SER A 35 29.02 3.70 57.18
CA SER A 35 28.09 4.59 57.91
C SER A 35 28.14 6.02 57.38
N ASN A 36 29.34 6.53 57.07
CA ASN A 36 29.52 7.87 56.48
C ASN A 36 28.95 8.02 55.06
N LEU A 37 28.58 6.91 54.41
CA LEU A 37 27.94 6.86 53.10
C LEU A 37 26.42 6.65 53.17
N GLN A 38 25.82 6.78 54.35
CA GLN A 38 24.36 6.77 54.48
C GLN A 38 23.74 7.91 53.64
N GLY A 39 22.79 7.58 52.77
CA GLY A 39 22.18 8.52 51.81
C GLY A 39 23.05 8.88 50.58
N LYS A 40 24.33 8.48 50.56
CA LYS A 40 25.28 8.77 49.47
C LYS A 40 25.55 7.55 48.59
N ILE A 41 25.89 7.82 47.34
CA ILE A 41 26.31 6.81 46.38
C ILE A 41 27.73 6.35 46.73
N TYR A 42 27.99 5.06 46.59
CA TYR A 42 29.30 4.47 46.85
C TYR A 42 30.36 4.99 45.85
N PRO A 43 31.65 5.10 46.24
CA PRO A 43 32.72 5.51 45.34
C PRO A 43 32.77 4.73 44.01
N ASN A 44 33.32 5.35 42.96
CA ASN A 44 33.52 4.72 41.64
C ASN A 44 32.24 4.28 40.91
N VAL A 45 31.10 4.85 41.31
CA VAL A 45 29.85 4.77 40.55
C VAL A 45 29.78 5.94 39.58
N VAL A 46 29.62 5.62 38.30
CA VAL A 46 29.62 6.55 37.18
C VAL A 46 28.34 6.41 36.38
N VAL A 47 27.68 7.54 36.08
CA VAL A 47 26.50 7.62 35.22
C VAL A 47 26.85 8.52 34.04
N ASP A 48 26.68 8.04 32.80
CA ASP A 48 27.02 8.79 31.57
C ASP A 48 28.43 9.40 31.57
N ASN A 49 29.41 8.63 32.04
CA ASN A 49 30.80 9.05 32.24
C ASN A 49 31.05 10.11 33.34
N VAL A 50 30.02 10.52 34.08
CA VAL A 50 30.14 11.43 35.24
C VAL A 50 30.22 10.64 36.54
N ASN A 51 31.23 10.91 37.37
CA ASN A 51 31.40 10.24 38.66
C ASN A 51 30.48 10.82 39.73
N PHE A 52 29.65 9.96 40.34
CA PHE A 52 28.72 10.31 41.42
C PHE A 52 29.09 9.69 42.76
N GLY A 53 30.25 9.03 42.87
CA GLY A 53 30.75 8.51 44.13
C GLY A 53 30.81 9.58 45.22
N GLY A 54 30.23 9.28 46.38
CA GLY A 54 30.12 10.20 47.51
C GLY A 54 29.05 11.29 47.39
N LYS A 55 28.35 11.39 46.25
CA LYS A 55 27.23 12.33 46.04
C LYS A 55 25.90 11.73 46.50
N ASN A 56 24.88 12.57 46.67
CA ASN A 56 23.54 12.08 46.98
C ASN A 56 22.84 11.55 45.73
N VAL A 57 21.88 10.63 45.91
CA VAL A 57 21.06 10.12 44.80
C VAL A 57 20.33 11.25 44.05
N ASN A 58 19.93 12.31 44.77
CA ASN A 58 19.30 13.48 44.19
C ASN A 58 20.23 14.26 43.24
N ASP A 59 21.55 14.14 43.38
CA ASP A 59 22.50 14.78 42.46
C ASP A 59 22.50 14.07 41.10
N VAL A 60 22.34 12.74 41.07
CA VAL A 60 22.10 11.97 39.83
C VAL A 60 20.78 12.39 39.20
N LYS A 61 19.71 12.46 39.99
CA LYS A 61 18.40 12.91 39.47
C LYS A 61 18.47 14.31 38.87
N LYS A 62 19.10 15.27 39.56
CA LYS A 62 19.32 16.64 39.05
C LYS A 62 20.12 16.64 37.75
N TYR A 63 21.20 15.86 37.67
CA TYR A 63 21.99 15.72 36.45
C TYR A 63 21.14 15.22 35.28
N LEU A 64 20.35 14.15 35.49
CA LEU A 64 19.48 13.58 34.46
C LEU A 64 18.33 14.51 34.08
N VAL A 65 17.76 15.29 35.02
CA VAL A 65 16.76 16.33 34.71
C VAL A 65 17.37 17.40 33.81
N THR A 66 18.58 17.87 34.10
CA THR A 66 19.28 18.84 33.25
C THR A 66 19.61 18.24 31.88
N LYS A 67 20.06 16.99 31.83
CA LYS A 67 20.29 16.26 30.57
C LYS A 67 19.01 16.16 29.74
N LYS A 68 17.89 15.75 30.35
CA LYS A 68 16.56 15.68 29.72
C LYS A 68 16.14 17.03 29.12
N LYS A 69 16.39 18.14 29.81
CA LYS A 69 16.12 19.49 29.26
C LYS A 69 16.94 19.76 27.99
N ARG A 70 18.23 19.41 27.98
CA ARG A 70 19.08 19.59 26.78
C ARG A 70 18.65 18.74 25.60
N LEU A 71 18.12 17.54 25.86
CA LEU A 71 17.59 16.66 24.80
C LEU A 71 16.38 17.28 24.09
N ARG A 72 15.58 18.10 24.78
CA ARG A 72 14.45 18.82 24.18
C ARG A 72 14.89 19.87 23.16
N ASP A 73 16.09 20.41 23.31
CA ASP A 73 16.64 21.46 22.44
C ASP A 73 17.40 20.88 21.23
N ILE A 74 17.37 19.55 21.05
CA ILE A 74 17.98 18.92 19.89
C ILE A 74 17.18 19.26 18.64
N THR A 75 17.88 19.54 17.55
CA THR A 75 17.30 19.81 16.24
C THR A 75 17.80 18.78 15.25
N LEU A 76 16.89 18.13 14.55
CA LEU A 76 17.18 17.25 13.42
C LEU A 76 16.69 17.93 12.16
N GLU A 77 17.63 18.31 11.31
CA GLU A 77 17.35 18.80 9.97
C GLU A 77 17.16 17.62 9.03
N ILE A 78 16.02 17.57 8.35
CA ILE A 78 15.75 16.58 7.33
C ILE A 78 16.00 17.24 5.99
N ASN A 79 16.95 16.68 5.24
CA ASN A 79 17.30 17.14 3.91
C ASN A 79 16.97 16.07 2.90
N TYR A 80 16.37 16.49 1.80
CA TYR A 80 16.18 15.67 0.63
C TYR A 80 16.99 16.30 -0.50
N HIS A 81 18.01 15.58 -0.96
CA HIS A 81 19.10 16.14 -1.76
C HIS A 81 19.74 17.36 -1.05
N ASP A 82 19.84 18.49 -1.73
CA ASP A 82 20.41 19.73 -1.18
C ASP A 82 19.37 20.62 -0.48
N LEU A 83 18.09 20.22 -0.47
CA LEU A 83 17.00 20.99 0.09
C LEU A 83 16.71 20.56 1.53
N GLN A 84 16.66 21.53 2.45
CA GLN A 84 16.05 21.32 3.76
C GLN A 84 14.54 21.27 3.60
N VAL A 85 13.94 20.14 3.94
CA VAL A 85 12.50 19.88 3.72
C VAL A 85 11.70 19.86 5.01
N ALA A 86 12.33 19.55 6.13
CA ALA A 86 11.70 19.59 7.45
C ALA A 86 12.74 19.76 8.56
N THR A 87 12.24 20.13 9.73
CA THR A 87 13.02 20.18 10.96
C THR A 87 12.20 19.53 12.07
N ILE A 88 12.78 18.56 12.76
CA ILE A 88 12.16 17.89 13.91
C ILE A 88 12.92 18.28 15.17
N SER A 89 12.20 18.74 16.19
CA SER A 89 12.81 19.04 17.48
C SER A 89 12.84 17.81 18.39
N GLY A 90 13.72 17.82 19.39
CA GLY A 90 13.75 16.82 20.45
C GLY A 90 12.48 16.82 21.32
N GLN A 91 11.70 17.91 21.29
CA GLN A 91 10.37 17.95 21.90
C GLN A 91 9.37 17.10 21.12
N ASP A 92 9.40 17.17 19.79
CA ASP A 92 8.51 16.40 18.92
C ASP A 92 8.81 14.90 19.03
N ILE A 93 10.09 14.54 19.09
CA ILE A 93 10.57 13.15 19.29
C ILE A 93 10.25 12.63 20.71
N ASN A 94 9.83 13.53 21.61
CA ASN A 94 9.51 13.21 22.99
C ASN A 94 10.64 12.45 23.68
N PHE A 95 11.87 12.97 23.59
CA PHE A 95 13.00 12.38 24.31
C PHE A 95 12.75 12.40 25.81
N ASP A 96 12.79 11.22 26.43
CA ASP A 96 12.63 11.05 27.86
C ASP A 96 13.73 10.15 28.44
N LEU A 97 14.02 10.36 29.73
CA LEU A 97 15.00 9.59 30.48
C LEU A 97 14.29 8.90 31.64
N ASN A 98 14.59 7.62 31.84
CA ASN A 98 14.13 6.93 33.04
C ASN A 98 15.02 7.31 34.25
N ILE A 99 14.73 8.48 34.81
CA ILE A 99 15.53 9.15 35.84
C ILE A 99 15.59 8.32 37.11
N ASP A 100 14.43 7.86 37.60
CA ASP A 100 14.34 7.15 38.87
C ASP A 100 15.02 5.78 38.79
N GLU A 101 14.83 5.03 37.70
CA GLU A 101 15.48 3.75 37.53
C GLU A 101 17.00 3.88 37.47
N THR A 102 17.51 4.80 36.65
CA THR A 102 18.96 5.04 36.53
C THR A 102 19.56 5.48 37.87
N ALA A 103 18.89 6.37 38.61
CA ALA A 103 19.34 6.84 39.92
C ALA A 103 19.31 5.73 40.98
N ASN A 104 18.27 4.89 40.98
CA ASN A 104 18.13 3.75 41.89
C ASN A 104 19.17 2.67 41.61
N GLN A 105 19.49 2.38 40.33
CA GLN A 105 20.56 1.46 39.96
C GLN A 105 21.92 1.96 40.46
N ALA A 106 22.23 3.25 40.27
CA ALA A 106 23.46 3.86 40.77
C ALA A 106 23.53 3.83 42.31
N TYR A 107 22.44 4.14 42.99
CA TYR A 107 22.36 4.10 44.46
C TYR A 107 22.37 2.67 45.02
N GLY A 108 21.85 1.68 44.28
CA GLY A 108 21.75 0.29 44.69
C GLY A 108 23.09 -0.43 44.87
N ILE A 109 24.19 0.10 44.34
CA ILE A 109 25.53 -0.48 44.54
C ILE A 109 25.86 -0.56 46.04
N GLY A 110 26.19 -1.77 46.51
CA GLY A 110 26.47 -2.03 47.92
C GLY A 110 25.23 -2.06 48.82
N ARG A 111 24.03 -2.17 48.24
CA ARG A 111 22.73 -2.21 48.92
C ARG A 111 21.85 -3.40 48.49
N ASP A 112 22.45 -4.41 47.88
CA ASP A 112 21.75 -5.63 47.45
C ASP A 112 21.11 -6.40 48.63
N GLN A 113 20.01 -7.11 48.34
CA GLN A 113 19.35 -8.02 49.30
C GLN A 113 20.26 -9.20 49.66
N ASN A 114 21.02 -9.71 48.69
CA ASN A 114 22.01 -10.76 48.93
C ASN A 114 23.20 -10.20 49.70
N LEU A 115 23.43 -10.72 50.92
CA LEU A 115 24.46 -10.24 51.83
C LEU A 115 25.89 -10.35 51.27
N ILE A 116 26.18 -11.41 50.53
CA ILE A 116 27.52 -11.65 49.95
C ILE A 116 27.80 -10.60 48.87
N LEU A 117 26.88 -10.43 47.92
CA LEU A 117 27.00 -9.44 46.84
C LEU A 117 27.04 -8.01 47.38
N LYS A 118 26.23 -7.72 48.41
CA LYS A 118 26.22 -6.43 49.09
C LYS A 118 27.62 -6.08 49.62
N TRP A 119 28.26 -6.98 50.35
CA TRP A 119 29.58 -6.74 50.92
C TRP A 119 30.69 -6.74 49.87
N GLN A 120 30.62 -7.62 48.88
CA GLN A 120 31.55 -7.64 47.75
C GLN A 120 31.58 -6.28 47.03
N LYS A 121 30.42 -5.77 46.60
CA LYS A 121 30.34 -4.48 45.89
C LYS A 121 30.78 -3.30 46.75
N ARG A 122 30.52 -3.33 48.07
CA ARG A 122 31.02 -2.31 49.01
C ARG A 122 32.54 -2.27 49.03
N LEU A 123 33.19 -3.42 49.17
CA LEU A 123 34.65 -3.52 49.18
C LEU A 123 35.24 -3.11 47.83
N GLU A 124 34.69 -3.65 46.73
CA GLU A 124 35.12 -3.33 45.36
C GLU A 124 35.08 -1.82 45.11
N SER A 125 34.02 -1.15 45.57
CA SER A 125 33.88 0.30 45.47
C SER A 125 34.84 1.06 46.37
N LEU A 126 34.88 0.75 47.68
CA LEU A 126 35.65 1.48 48.69
C LEU A 126 37.16 1.38 48.47
N LEU A 127 37.64 0.24 47.98
CA LEU A 127 39.04 -0.02 47.67
C LEU A 127 39.42 0.35 46.23
N ASN A 128 38.48 0.94 45.47
CA ASN A 128 38.68 1.32 44.07
C ASN A 128 39.14 0.16 43.16
N LEU A 129 38.66 -1.05 43.44
CA LEU A 129 38.98 -2.26 42.67
C LEU A 129 38.11 -2.39 41.42
N ARG A 130 36.94 -1.72 41.41
CA ARG A 130 36.00 -1.78 40.30
C ARG A 130 35.27 -0.45 40.08
N LYS A 131 35.09 -0.10 38.81
CA LYS A 131 34.24 1.00 38.35
C LYS A 131 32.86 0.48 37.97
N PHE A 132 31.81 1.00 38.59
CA PHE A 132 30.43 0.67 38.26
C PHE A 132 29.89 1.73 37.31
N THR A 133 29.65 1.37 36.05
CA THR A 133 29.21 2.33 35.03
C THR A 133 27.78 2.04 34.61
N PHE A 134 26.96 3.07 34.63
CA PHE A 134 25.57 3.06 34.19
C PHE A 134 25.39 4.08 33.05
N LYS A 135 24.49 3.78 32.13
CA LYS A 135 24.03 4.72 31.11
C LYS A 135 22.60 5.13 31.41
N SER A 136 22.26 6.39 31.15
CA SER A 136 20.87 6.84 31.18
C SER A 136 20.05 6.06 30.16
N ILE A 137 18.89 5.57 30.59
CA ILE A 137 17.96 4.85 29.70
C ILE A 137 17.10 5.90 28.98
N LEU A 138 17.34 6.06 27.67
CA LEU A 138 16.62 6.97 26.78
C LEU A 138 15.42 6.28 26.16
N SER A 139 14.26 6.94 26.19
CA SER A 139 13.07 6.58 25.42
C SER A 139 12.68 7.73 24.49
N PHE A 140 12.05 7.39 23.36
CA PHE A 140 11.63 8.33 22.33
C PHE A 140 10.53 7.75 21.44
N THR A 141 9.88 8.59 20.64
CA THR A 141 8.95 8.17 19.59
C THR A 141 9.53 8.39 18.19
N GLU A 142 9.23 7.47 17.27
CA GLU A 142 9.59 7.59 15.86
C GLU A 142 8.51 8.34 15.05
N LYS A 143 7.35 8.65 15.66
CA LYS A 143 6.19 9.20 14.94
C LYS A 143 6.50 10.45 14.10
N PRO A 144 7.18 11.50 14.63
CA PRO A 144 7.47 12.69 13.84
C PRO A 144 8.29 12.40 12.59
N MET A 145 9.21 11.42 12.68
CA MET A 145 10.02 10.99 11.54
C MET A 145 9.16 10.28 10.49
N TYR A 146 8.25 9.40 10.90
CA TYR A 146 7.32 8.76 9.94
C TYR A 146 6.35 9.75 9.31
N ASP A 147 5.86 10.73 10.06
CA ASP A 147 4.99 11.79 9.52
C ASP A 147 5.75 12.59 8.45
N SER A 148 6.96 13.07 8.75
CA SER A 148 7.80 13.77 7.77
C SER A 148 8.12 12.94 6.53
N LEU A 149 8.46 11.64 6.70
CA LEU A 149 8.69 10.75 5.55
C LEU A 149 7.43 10.56 4.70
N SER A 150 6.25 10.54 5.31
CA SER A 150 4.98 10.40 4.59
C SER A 150 4.67 11.64 3.75
N ASP A 151 4.93 12.83 4.27
CA ASP A 151 4.79 14.09 3.52
C ASP A 151 5.76 14.14 2.32
N LEU A 152 7.00 13.66 2.53
CA LEU A 152 7.99 13.56 1.45
C LEU A 152 7.58 12.54 0.38
N GLU A 153 7.01 11.39 0.77
CA GLU A 153 6.52 10.42 -0.20
C GLU A 153 5.39 10.97 -1.07
N VAL A 154 4.44 11.70 -0.47
CA VAL A 154 3.35 12.32 -1.23
C VAL A 154 3.89 13.33 -2.24
N THR A 155 4.95 14.05 -1.88
CA THR A 155 5.51 15.14 -2.69
C THR A 155 6.49 14.64 -3.75
N TYR A 156 7.35 13.67 -3.43
CA TYR A 156 8.52 13.31 -4.22
C TYR A 156 8.48 11.91 -4.81
N ASN A 157 7.59 11.01 -4.36
CA ASN A 157 7.49 9.70 -5.00
C ASN A 157 6.93 9.85 -6.41
N VAL A 158 7.67 9.31 -7.38
CA VAL A 158 7.26 9.23 -8.77
C VAL A 158 7.02 7.77 -9.10
N LYS A 159 5.80 7.42 -9.52
CA LYS A 159 5.51 6.06 -9.96
C LYS A 159 6.29 5.76 -11.25
N PRO A 160 6.84 4.54 -11.40
CA PRO A 160 7.43 4.13 -12.68
C PRO A 160 6.37 4.15 -13.79
N GLN A 161 6.82 4.44 -15.01
CA GLN A 161 5.97 4.40 -16.19
C GLN A 161 6.39 3.24 -17.08
N ASP A 162 5.45 2.34 -17.33
CA ASP A 162 5.64 1.19 -18.22
C ASP A 162 5.76 1.64 -19.68
N ALA A 163 6.54 0.89 -20.47
CA ALA A 163 6.55 1.03 -21.92
C ALA A 163 5.18 0.66 -22.50
N LEU A 164 4.75 1.37 -23.54
CA LEU A 164 3.53 1.06 -24.26
C LEU A 164 3.84 0.59 -25.67
N PHE A 165 3.19 -0.49 -26.07
CA PHE A 165 3.45 -1.18 -27.32
C PHE A 165 2.30 -1.10 -28.30
N ARG A 166 2.66 -1.16 -29.58
CA ARG A 166 1.75 -1.22 -30.70
C ARG A 166 2.14 -2.36 -31.62
N PHE A 167 1.17 -3.06 -32.18
CA PHE A 167 1.44 -4.01 -33.25
C PHE A 167 1.26 -3.30 -34.60
N GLU A 168 2.34 -3.10 -35.35
CA GLU A 168 2.36 -2.47 -36.66
C GLU A 168 3.25 -3.26 -37.62
N ASN A 169 2.81 -3.44 -38.87
CA ASN A 169 3.58 -4.12 -39.91
C ASN A 169 4.08 -5.53 -39.52
N GLY A 170 3.27 -6.28 -38.77
CA GLY A 170 3.60 -7.65 -38.36
C GLY A 170 4.57 -7.75 -37.18
N LYS A 171 4.88 -6.64 -36.49
CA LYS A 171 5.81 -6.61 -35.36
C LYS A 171 5.27 -5.73 -34.23
N VAL A 172 5.69 -6.04 -33.01
CA VAL A 172 5.48 -5.16 -31.86
C VAL A 172 6.53 -4.06 -31.87
N THR A 173 6.12 -2.80 -31.76
CA THR A 173 6.97 -1.63 -31.62
C THR A 173 6.57 -0.86 -30.36
N ALA A 174 7.52 -0.19 -29.69
CA ALA A 174 7.16 0.71 -28.60
C ALA A 174 6.82 2.09 -29.17
N PHE A 175 5.69 2.65 -28.74
CA PHE A 175 5.32 4.04 -29.02
C PHE A 175 5.50 4.94 -27.79
N LYS A 176 5.75 4.35 -26.62
CA LYS A 176 6.19 5.04 -25.41
C LYS A 176 7.26 4.21 -24.72
N ILE A 177 8.42 4.81 -24.46
CA ILE A 177 9.52 4.18 -23.72
C ILE A 177 9.23 4.29 -22.23
N GLU A 178 9.66 3.27 -21.48
CA GLU A 178 9.53 3.22 -20.03
C GLU A 178 10.33 4.33 -19.31
N GLN A 179 9.90 4.66 -18.09
CA GLN A 179 10.61 5.59 -17.20
C GLN A 179 10.67 5.01 -15.79
N ASN A 180 11.84 5.09 -15.16
CA ASN A 180 12.00 4.70 -13.77
C ASN A 180 11.18 5.61 -12.85
N GLY A 181 10.64 5.01 -11.81
CA GLY A 181 10.08 5.71 -10.67
C GLY A 181 11.14 6.06 -9.64
N LEU A 182 10.76 6.95 -8.72
CA LEU A 182 11.53 7.31 -7.55
C LEU A 182 10.65 7.08 -6.33
N GLN A 183 11.23 6.50 -5.28
CA GLN A 183 10.55 6.33 -4.01
C GLN A 183 11.49 6.69 -2.88
N ILE A 184 10.99 7.34 -1.84
CA ILE A 184 11.77 7.60 -0.63
C ILE A 184 12.23 6.27 0.01
N ASP A 185 13.52 6.18 0.32
CA ASP A 185 14.09 5.06 1.08
C ASP A 185 13.85 5.27 2.59
N LYS A 186 12.65 4.89 3.01
CA LYS A 186 12.21 4.98 4.42
C LYS A 186 13.10 4.16 5.35
N GLU A 187 13.52 2.98 4.93
CA GLU A 187 14.29 2.08 5.79
C GLU A 187 15.66 2.68 6.10
N ALA A 188 16.34 3.21 5.09
CA ALA A 188 17.61 3.91 5.28
C ALA A 188 17.45 5.17 6.14
N ALA A 189 16.38 5.95 5.93
CA ALA A 189 16.11 7.15 6.71
C ALA A 189 15.87 6.86 8.20
N ILE A 190 15.06 5.83 8.51
CA ILE A 190 14.80 5.41 9.89
C ILE A 190 16.06 4.83 10.55
N ALA A 191 16.85 4.06 9.81
CA ALA A 191 18.13 3.55 10.31
C ALA A 191 19.09 4.70 10.65
N GLN A 192 19.19 5.72 9.80
CA GLN A 192 19.99 6.92 10.04
C GLN A 192 19.48 7.69 11.27
N PHE A 193 18.16 7.86 11.40
CA PHE A 193 17.55 8.48 12.57
C PHE A 193 17.92 7.75 13.86
N LYS A 194 17.82 6.42 13.90
CA LYS A 194 18.18 5.61 15.07
C LYS A 194 19.66 5.71 15.44
N ASP A 195 20.55 5.70 14.44
CA ASP A 195 21.98 5.89 14.67
C ASP A 195 22.29 7.27 15.26
N ILE A 196 21.63 8.33 14.76
CA ILE A 196 21.74 9.69 15.29
C ILE A 196 21.21 9.75 16.73
N VAL A 197 20.04 9.19 16.99
CA VAL A 197 19.42 9.15 18.33
C VAL A 197 20.35 8.48 19.35
N SER A 198 21.13 7.47 18.94
CA SER A 198 22.11 6.82 19.82
C SER A 198 23.31 7.71 20.23
N LYS A 199 23.51 8.85 19.53
CA LYS A 199 24.67 9.76 19.68
C LYS A 199 24.30 11.15 20.20
N VAL A 200 23.03 11.38 20.56
CA VAL A 200 22.45 12.67 21.00
C VAL A 200 23.17 13.34 22.17
N ASP A 201 23.91 12.58 22.96
CA ASP A 201 24.62 13.09 24.14
C ASP A 201 25.77 14.06 23.81
N LYS A 202 26.21 14.12 22.55
CA LYS A 202 27.41 14.88 22.15
C LYS A 202 27.13 16.16 21.37
N GLN A 203 25.96 16.28 20.73
CA GLN A 203 25.64 17.34 19.78
C GLN A 203 24.16 17.72 19.89
N GLN A 204 23.84 18.99 19.60
CA GLN A 204 22.46 19.49 19.62
C GLN A 204 21.83 19.61 18.23
N TYR A 205 22.63 19.46 17.17
CA TYR A 205 22.16 19.57 15.81
C TYR A 205 22.63 18.36 15.01
N PHE A 206 21.69 17.74 14.29
CA PHE A 206 21.94 16.59 13.44
C PHE A 206 21.29 16.79 12.09
N LYS A 207 21.92 16.24 11.04
CA LYS A 207 21.41 16.27 9.68
C LYS A 207 21.09 14.85 9.23
N ILE A 208 19.87 14.63 8.75
CA ILE A 208 19.39 13.40 8.14
C ILE A 208 19.31 13.65 6.63
N ILE A 209 19.89 12.75 5.84
CA ILE A 209 19.89 12.85 4.38
C ILE A 209 18.99 11.75 3.85
N ILE A 210 17.82 12.16 3.38
CA ILE A 210 16.84 11.28 2.76
C ILE A 210 17.31 10.94 1.35
N LYS A 211 17.29 9.65 1.03
CA LYS A 211 17.67 9.11 -0.27
C LYS A 211 16.46 8.54 -0.99
N ASP A 212 16.58 8.49 -2.31
CA ASP A 212 15.66 7.76 -3.16
C ASP A 212 16.16 6.34 -3.42
N GLN A 213 15.20 5.43 -3.56
CA GLN A 213 15.36 4.16 -4.24
C GLN A 213 14.72 4.29 -5.64
N ILE A 214 15.45 3.80 -6.65
CA ILE A 214 14.95 3.75 -8.02
C ILE A 214 14.01 2.55 -8.14
N ILE A 215 12.79 2.80 -8.62
CA ILE A 215 11.81 1.74 -8.87
C ILE A 215 11.74 1.49 -10.38
N SER A 216 12.11 0.28 -10.80
CA SER A 216 12.04 -0.08 -12.22
C SER A 216 10.59 -0.31 -12.69
N PRO A 217 10.27 0.06 -13.93
CA PRO A 217 8.98 -0.25 -14.55
C PRO A 217 8.83 -1.76 -14.76
N LYS A 218 7.59 -2.25 -14.74
CA LYS A 218 7.27 -3.67 -14.92
C LYS A 218 7.42 -4.10 -16.36
N ILE A 219 7.13 -3.19 -17.29
CA ILE A 219 7.16 -3.41 -18.72
C ILE A 219 8.23 -2.51 -19.35
N THR A 220 9.22 -3.14 -19.96
CA THR A 220 10.39 -2.48 -20.55
C THR A 220 10.51 -2.78 -22.04
N LEU A 221 11.10 -1.87 -22.80
CA LEU A 221 11.38 -2.09 -24.22
C LEU A 221 12.26 -3.34 -24.45
N ALA A 222 13.21 -3.60 -23.54
CA ALA A 222 14.08 -4.78 -23.63
C ALA A 222 13.30 -6.11 -23.58
N SER A 223 12.14 -6.11 -22.95
CA SER A 223 11.29 -7.30 -22.79
C SER A 223 10.36 -7.55 -23.99
N ILE A 224 10.34 -6.66 -24.99
CA ILE A 224 9.38 -6.74 -26.11
C ILE A 224 9.42 -8.10 -26.84
N ASN A 225 10.62 -8.66 -27.02
CA ASN A 225 10.82 -9.93 -27.71
C ASN A 225 10.47 -11.15 -26.84
N SER A 226 10.48 -11.01 -25.51
CA SER A 226 10.14 -12.12 -24.60
C SER A 226 8.63 -12.32 -24.45
N TYR A 227 7.81 -11.34 -24.83
CA TYR A 227 6.35 -11.42 -24.74
C TYR A 227 5.70 -12.37 -25.76
N GLY A 228 6.41 -12.73 -26.84
CA GLY A 228 5.96 -13.75 -27.79
C GLY A 228 4.76 -13.35 -28.66
N ILE A 229 4.45 -12.05 -28.76
CA ILE A 229 3.35 -11.51 -29.56
C ILE A 229 3.78 -11.43 -31.03
N VAL A 230 3.06 -12.11 -31.92
CA VAL A 230 3.45 -12.26 -33.33
C VAL A 230 2.31 -12.04 -34.33
N GLU A 231 1.04 -12.08 -33.89
CA GLU A 231 -0.10 -11.97 -34.80
C GLU A 231 -1.39 -11.56 -34.08
N LYS A 232 -2.39 -11.12 -34.86
CA LYS A 232 -3.76 -10.91 -34.37
C LYS A 232 -4.43 -12.25 -34.03
N ILE A 233 -4.99 -12.36 -32.83
CA ILE A 233 -5.70 -13.55 -32.35
C ILE A 233 -7.23 -13.36 -32.34
N GLY A 234 -7.73 -12.12 -32.27
CA GLY A 234 -9.16 -11.83 -32.35
C GLY A 234 -9.45 -10.34 -32.25
N GLU A 235 -10.72 -9.96 -32.45
CA GLU A 235 -11.17 -8.58 -32.31
C GLU A 235 -12.64 -8.50 -31.93
N GLY A 236 -13.04 -7.37 -31.35
CA GLY A 236 -14.42 -7.05 -31.01
C GLY A 236 -14.73 -5.63 -31.43
N LYS A 237 -15.97 -5.38 -31.86
CA LYS A 237 -16.44 -4.06 -32.29
C LYS A 237 -17.77 -3.70 -31.63
N SER A 238 -18.00 -2.40 -31.53
CA SER A 238 -19.31 -1.79 -31.25
C SER A 238 -19.40 -0.41 -31.86
N ASN A 239 -20.63 0.06 -32.09
CA ASN A 239 -20.90 1.39 -32.63
C ASN A 239 -21.59 2.26 -31.57
N TYR A 240 -21.18 3.52 -31.43
CA TYR A 240 -21.76 4.48 -30.47
C TYR A 240 -22.42 5.69 -31.15
N LYS A 241 -22.78 5.57 -32.43
CA LYS A 241 -23.48 6.61 -33.19
C LYS A 241 -24.80 7.00 -32.51
N GLY A 242 -25.10 8.30 -32.51
CA GLY A 242 -26.29 8.86 -31.86
C GLY A 242 -26.15 9.09 -30.35
N SER A 243 -24.97 8.84 -29.78
CA SER A 243 -24.69 9.15 -28.37
C SER A 243 -24.60 10.66 -28.13
N ILE A 244 -25.06 11.10 -26.95
CA ILE A 244 -24.84 12.48 -26.48
C ILE A 244 -23.33 12.76 -26.27
N PRO A 245 -22.87 14.03 -26.36
CA PRO A 245 -21.45 14.37 -26.30
C PRO A 245 -20.70 13.82 -25.08
N GLY A 246 -21.29 13.91 -23.88
CA GLY A 246 -20.67 13.37 -22.66
C GLY A 246 -20.41 11.86 -22.72
N ARG A 247 -21.34 11.10 -23.32
CA ARG A 247 -21.17 9.65 -23.53
C ARG A 247 -20.08 9.36 -24.56
N ILE A 248 -19.99 10.12 -25.65
CA ILE A 248 -18.93 9.98 -26.66
C ILE A 248 -17.56 10.19 -26.00
N HIS A 249 -17.40 11.27 -25.24
CA HIS A 249 -16.18 11.55 -24.49
C HIS A 249 -15.80 10.40 -23.56
N ASN A 250 -16.76 9.89 -22.76
CA ASN A 250 -16.52 8.79 -21.83
C ASN A 250 -16.11 7.50 -22.54
N VAL A 251 -16.72 7.15 -23.68
CA VAL A 251 -16.33 5.97 -24.48
C VAL A 251 -14.89 6.11 -24.97
N ILE A 252 -14.50 7.29 -25.47
CA ILE A 252 -13.14 7.56 -25.95
C ILE A 252 -12.14 7.49 -24.79
N LEU A 253 -12.44 8.13 -23.66
CA LEU A 253 -11.60 8.15 -22.47
C LEU A 253 -11.43 6.75 -21.87
N ALA A 254 -12.53 6.06 -21.59
CA ALA A 254 -12.49 4.71 -21.03
C ALA A 254 -11.72 3.75 -21.93
N SER A 255 -11.99 3.76 -23.23
CA SER A 255 -11.34 2.85 -24.16
C SER A 255 -9.83 3.09 -24.28
N SER A 256 -9.37 4.34 -24.12
CA SER A 256 -7.93 4.67 -24.12
C SER A 256 -7.14 4.01 -22.98
N LYS A 257 -7.79 3.68 -21.85
CA LYS A 257 -7.16 2.99 -20.72
C LYS A 257 -6.73 1.56 -21.04
N PHE A 258 -7.25 1.00 -22.13
CA PHE A 258 -6.96 -0.37 -22.55
C PHE A 258 -5.98 -0.44 -23.74
N ASP A 259 -5.59 0.70 -24.32
CA ASP A 259 -4.68 0.75 -25.46
C ASP A 259 -3.24 0.51 -25.00
N GLY A 260 -2.61 -0.56 -25.48
CA GLY A 260 -1.26 -0.95 -25.08
C GLY A 260 -1.20 -1.88 -23.87
N VAL A 261 -2.34 -2.34 -23.35
CA VAL A 261 -2.38 -3.23 -22.18
C VAL A 261 -1.84 -4.61 -22.53
N LEU A 262 -0.87 -5.08 -21.73
CA LEU A 262 -0.32 -6.42 -21.79
C LEU A 262 -0.96 -7.33 -20.73
N ILE A 263 -1.40 -8.51 -21.15
CA ILE A 263 -1.91 -9.55 -20.27
C ILE A 263 -0.91 -10.72 -20.32
N PRO A 264 -0.20 -11.02 -19.22
CA PRO A 264 0.71 -12.15 -19.19
C PRO A 264 0.02 -13.48 -19.49
N LYS A 265 0.80 -14.46 -19.93
CA LYS A 265 0.34 -15.84 -20.03
C LYS A 265 -0.06 -16.35 -18.64
N ASP A 266 -1.11 -17.16 -18.59
CA ASP A 266 -1.70 -17.80 -17.42
C ASP A 266 -2.29 -16.83 -16.36
N GLU A 267 -2.45 -15.55 -16.72
CA GLU A 267 -3.01 -14.51 -15.87
C GLU A 267 -4.48 -14.17 -16.18
N ASN A 268 -5.15 -13.55 -15.21
CA ASN A 268 -6.53 -13.09 -15.37
C ASN A 268 -6.59 -11.58 -15.61
N PHE A 269 -7.30 -11.17 -16.64
CA PHE A 269 -7.68 -9.79 -16.88
C PHE A 269 -8.91 -9.40 -16.04
N SER A 270 -8.94 -8.15 -15.57
CA SER A 270 -10.10 -7.53 -14.92
C SER A 270 -10.32 -6.15 -15.48
N PHE A 271 -11.52 -5.90 -16.00
CA PHE A 271 -11.89 -4.61 -16.57
C PHE A 271 -11.79 -3.49 -15.54
N ASN A 272 -12.36 -3.69 -14.34
CA ASN A 272 -12.36 -2.67 -13.28
C ASN A 272 -10.95 -2.34 -12.79
N ASN A 273 -10.05 -3.33 -12.69
CA ASN A 273 -8.66 -3.08 -12.30
C ASN A 273 -7.92 -2.24 -13.34
N THR A 274 -8.18 -2.45 -14.63
CA THR A 274 -7.50 -1.73 -15.71
C THR A 274 -8.07 -0.34 -15.95
N ILE A 275 -9.39 -0.16 -15.91
CA ILE A 275 -10.00 1.16 -16.13
C ILE A 275 -9.73 2.14 -14.99
N GLY A 276 -9.62 1.65 -13.76
CA GLY A 276 -9.45 2.46 -12.56
C GLY A 276 -10.74 3.14 -12.09
N ASP A 277 -10.59 4.27 -11.40
CA ASP A 277 -11.71 5.07 -10.91
C ASP A 277 -12.47 5.73 -12.09
N ILE A 278 -13.79 5.87 -11.92
CA ILE A 278 -14.71 6.43 -12.92
C ILE A 278 -15.46 7.57 -12.25
N SER A 279 -14.92 8.77 -12.40
CA SER A 279 -15.36 9.98 -11.70
C SER A 279 -15.03 11.24 -12.49
N ALA A 280 -15.62 12.36 -12.10
CA ALA A 280 -15.22 13.68 -12.60
C ALA A 280 -13.71 13.95 -12.40
N ASP A 281 -13.12 13.52 -11.27
CA ASP A 281 -11.70 13.69 -10.96
C ASP A 281 -10.77 12.93 -11.92
N THR A 282 -11.27 11.84 -12.50
CA THR A 282 -10.57 11.05 -13.53
C THR A 282 -10.93 11.47 -14.95
N GLY A 283 -11.67 12.56 -15.11
CA GLY A 283 -11.98 13.20 -16.39
C GLY A 283 -13.24 12.68 -17.09
N TYR A 284 -14.04 11.84 -16.41
CA TYR A 284 -15.32 11.39 -16.94
C TYR A 284 -16.37 12.50 -16.83
N LEU A 285 -17.26 12.55 -17.82
CA LEU A 285 -18.38 13.48 -17.86
C LEU A 285 -19.68 12.78 -17.44
N GLN A 286 -20.62 13.58 -16.95
CA GLN A 286 -21.98 13.13 -16.69
C GLN A 286 -22.65 12.68 -17.99
N ALA A 287 -23.17 11.46 -17.97
CA ALA A 287 -23.98 10.89 -19.03
C ALA A 287 -25.00 9.92 -18.42
N TYR A 288 -25.97 9.48 -19.21
CA TYR A 288 -26.97 8.55 -18.71
C TYR A 288 -26.33 7.22 -18.30
N ILE A 289 -26.55 6.85 -17.04
CA ILE A 289 -26.20 5.57 -16.42
C ILE A 289 -27.47 4.88 -15.92
N ILE A 290 -27.36 3.57 -15.68
CA ILE A 290 -28.43 2.78 -15.09
C ILE A 290 -28.12 2.59 -13.61
N LYS A 291 -28.98 3.09 -12.74
CA LYS A 291 -28.84 2.94 -11.29
C LYS A 291 -30.21 2.73 -10.65
N ASP A 292 -30.29 1.79 -9.71
CA ASP A 292 -31.50 1.54 -8.89
C ASP A 292 -32.79 1.39 -9.71
N GLY A 293 -32.70 0.76 -10.88
CA GLY A 293 -33.88 0.52 -11.72
C GLY A 293 -34.30 1.70 -12.61
N ARG A 294 -33.46 2.72 -12.77
CA ARG A 294 -33.76 3.93 -13.57
C ARG A 294 -32.56 4.39 -14.38
N THR A 295 -32.83 5.16 -15.42
CA THR A 295 -31.81 5.89 -16.17
C THR A 295 -31.63 7.27 -15.53
N ILE A 296 -30.45 7.54 -14.97
CA ILE A 296 -30.11 8.82 -14.32
C ILE A 296 -28.82 9.37 -14.90
N LEU A 297 -28.53 10.65 -14.69
CA LEU A 297 -27.21 11.19 -14.98
C LEU A 297 -26.21 10.72 -13.92
N GLY A 298 -25.04 10.28 -14.37
CA GLY A 298 -23.91 9.93 -13.52
C GLY A 298 -22.60 9.91 -14.31
N ASP A 299 -21.48 9.83 -13.59
CA ASP A 299 -20.17 9.80 -14.23
C ASP A 299 -19.97 8.50 -15.00
N GLY A 300 -19.33 8.59 -16.17
CA GLY A 300 -18.90 7.42 -16.92
C GLY A 300 -19.99 6.70 -17.72
N GLY A 301 -21.16 7.33 -17.94
CA GLY A 301 -22.15 6.80 -18.90
C GLY A 301 -21.49 6.53 -20.26
N GLY A 302 -21.56 5.27 -20.72
CA GLY A 302 -20.83 4.77 -21.91
C GLY A 302 -19.75 3.71 -21.60
N VAL A 303 -19.25 3.61 -20.37
CA VAL A 303 -18.19 2.65 -20.00
C VAL A 303 -18.59 1.18 -20.26
N CYS A 304 -19.84 0.79 -20.00
CA CYS A 304 -20.32 -0.56 -20.29
C CYS A 304 -20.21 -0.96 -21.76
N GLN A 305 -20.21 0.01 -22.69
CA GLN A 305 -19.98 -0.26 -24.11
C GLN A 305 -18.54 -0.71 -24.36
N VAL A 306 -17.58 -0.11 -23.67
CA VAL A 306 -16.15 -0.48 -23.77
C VAL A 306 -15.97 -1.91 -23.25
N SER A 307 -16.55 -2.24 -22.09
CA SER A 307 -16.56 -3.62 -21.56
C SER A 307 -17.21 -4.61 -22.53
N THR A 308 -18.36 -4.25 -23.10
CA THR A 308 -19.05 -5.09 -24.10
C THR A 308 -18.19 -5.33 -25.35
N THR A 309 -17.45 -4.31 -25.80
CA THR A 309 -16.54 -4.44 -26.96
C THR A 309 -15.36 -5.36 -26.64
N LEU A 310 -14.76 -5.23 -25.45
CA LEU A 310 -13.71 -6.14 -24.98
C LEU A 310 -14.20 -7.58 -24.80
N PHE A 311 -15.42 -7.76 -24.29
CA PHE A 311 -16.03 -9.07 -24.16
C PHE A 311 -16.16 -9.79 -25.50
N ARG A 312 -16.63 -9.07 -26.53
CA ARG A 312 -16.70 -9.59 -27.89
C ARG A 312 -15.31 -9.93 -28.44
N ALA A 313 -14.29 -9.11 -28.16
CA ALA A 313 -12.91 -9.38 -28.55
C ALA A 313 -12.36 -10.65 -27.88
N ALA A 314 -12.63 -10.84 -26.59
CA ALA A 314 -12.21 -12.02 -25.84
C ALA A 314 -12.89 -13.31 -26.35
N LEU A 315 -14.20 -13.27 -26.63
CA LEU A 315 -14.92 -14.39 -27.25
C LEU A 315 -14.34 -14.74 -28.62
N ASN A 316 -14.15 -13.74 -29.48
CA ASN A 316 -13.60 -13.94 -30.83
C ASN A 316 -12.12 -14.38 -30.82
N SER A 317 -11.42 -14.17 -29.70
CA SER A 317 -10.04 -14.65 -29.49
C SER A 317 -9.98 -16.07 -28.90
N GLY A 318 -11.12 -16.70 -28.61
CA GLY A 318 -11.15 -18.04 -28.03
C GLY A 318 -10.70 -18.09 -26.57
N LEU A 319 -10.84 -17.00 -25.81
CA LEU A 319 -10.40 -16.92 -24.42
C LEU A 319 -11.47 -17.43 -23.44
N PRO A 320 -11.07 -18.02 -22.29
CA PRO A 320 -11.98 -18.36 -21.20
C PRO A 320 -12.54 -17.12 -20.51
N ILE A 321 -13.86 -16.96 -20.53
CA ILE A 321 -14.55 -15.88 -19.81
C ILE A 321 -14.82 -16.34 -18.37
N THR A 322 -14.10 -15.76 -17.43
CA THR A 322 -14.13 -16.14 -16.00
C THR A 322 -15.20 -15.39 -15.22
N LYS A 323 -15.54 -14.16 -15.61
CA LYS A 323 -16.67 -13.41 -15.04
C LYS A 323 -17.36 -12.56 -16.10
N ARG A 324 -18.69 -12.67 -16.18
CA ARG A 324 -19.53 -11.85 -17.05
C ARG A 324 -20.92 -11.71 -16.43
N THR A 325 -21.42 -10.48 -16.40
CA THR A 325 -22.80 -10.15 -16.06
C THR A 325 -23.43 -9.43 -17.25
N ALA A 326 -24.64 -9.85 -17.66
CA ALA A 326 -25.41 -9.15 -18.68
C ALA A 326 -26.13 -7.94 -18.07
N HIS A 327 -26.56 -6.98 -18.91
CA HIS A 327 -27.40 -5.87 -18.47
C HIS A 327 -28.75 -6.40 -17.96
N ALA A 328 -29.35 -5.65 -17.02
CA ALA A 328 -30.64 -6.01 -16.44
C ALA A 328 -31.83 -5.88 -17.41
N TYR A 329 -31.66 -5.11 -18.49
CA TYR A 329 -32.65 -4.94 -19.56
C TYR A 329 -31.95 -4.78 -20.91
N ARG A 330 -32.72 -4.87 -22.00
CA ARG A 330 -32.20 -4.76 -23.36
C ARG A 330 -31.84 -3.32 -23.68
N VAL A 331 -30.55 -3.08 -23.88
CA VAL A 331 -30.02 -1.78 -24.30
C VAL A 331 -29.91 -1.79 -25.83
N HIS A 332 -30.85 -1.11 -26.49
CA HIS A 332 -31.05 -1.22 -27.94
C HIS A 332 -29.78 -1.00 -28.78
N TYR A 333 -28.95 -0.02 -28.42
CA TYR A 333 -27.75 0.29 -29.22
C TYR A 333 -26.64 -0.77 -29.14
N TYR A 334 -26.64 -1.69 -28.17
CA TYR A 334 -25.74 -2.86 -28.21
C TYR A 334 -26.18 -3.92 -29.21
N GLU A 335 -27.41 -3.78 -29.71
CA GLU A 335 -28.01 -4.70 -30.66
C GLU A 335 -27.92 -4.19 -32.12
N ASN A 336 -27.34 -3.01 -32.32
CA ASN A 336 -27.11 -2.43 -33.65
C ASN A 336 -26.18 -3.31 -34.50
N ASP A 337 -25.25 -4.01 -33.85
CA ASP A 337 -24.20 -4.78 -34.49
C ASP A 337 -24.10 -6.24 -34.00
N SER A 338 -24.99 -6.65 -33.10
CA SER A 338 -25.03 -7.99 -32.53
C SER A 338 -26.43 -8.36 -32.05
N LYS A 339 -26.75 -9.65 -31.92
CA LYS A 339 -28.00 -10.07 -31.28
C LYS A 339 -28.01 -9.74 -29.77
N PRO A 340 -29.19 -9.70 -29.11
CA PRO A 340 -29.26 -9.52 -27.67
C PRO A 340 -28.49 -10.61 -26.92
N GLY A 341 -27.81 -10.23 -25.83
CA GLY A 341 -27.06 -11.16 -24.98
C GLY A 341 -25.55 -11.17 -25.20
N PHE A 342 -24.99 -10.43 -26.18
CA PHE A 342 -23.54 -10.30 -26.38
C PHE A 342 -22.97 -9.04 -25.71
N ASP A 343 -23.37 -8.82 -24.46
CA ASP A 343 -23.07 -7.63 -23.66
C ASP A 343 -22.46 -7.99 -22.30
N ALA A 344 -21.60 -7.12 -21.78
CA ALA A 344 -20.97 -7.30 -20.47
C ALA A 344 -21.03 -5.98 -19.68
N THR A 345 -21.88 -5.95 -18.65
CA THR A 345 -22.02 -4.81 -17.74
C THR A 345 -20.86 -4.76 -16.76
N VAL A 346 -20.47 -3.55 -16.40
CA VAL A 346 -19.48 -3.25 -15.35
C VAL A 346 -20.02 -2.12 -14.48
N PHE A 347 -19.71 -2.18 -13.19
CA PHE A 347 -20.03 -1.15 -12.22
C PHE A 347 -19.03 -1.29 -11.07
N SER A 348 -18.00 -0.44 -11.04
CA SER A 348 -16.92 -0.57 -10.07
C SER A 348 -17.42 -0.25 -8.65
N PRO A 349 -17.04 -1.02 -7.61
CA PRO A 349 -16.28 -2.28 -7.66
C PRO A 349 -17.15 -3.55 -7.75
N SER A 350 -18.48 -3.44 -7.74
CA SER A 350 -19.40 -4.57 -7.53
C SER A 350 -19.53 -5.53 -8.72
N THR A 351 -19.58 -5.01 -9.96
CA THR A 351 -19.76 -5.77 -11.20
C THR A 351 -18.55 -5.59 -12.09
N ASP A 352 -17.94 -6.70 -12.52
CA ASP A 352 -16.68 -6.71 -13.28
C ASP A 352 -16.76 -7.71 -14.42
N PHE A 353 -16.02 -7.44 -15.50
CA PHE A 353 -15.80 -8.34 -16.62
C PHE A 353 -14.37 -8.89 -16.58
N ARG A 354 -14.24 -10.22 -16.59
CA ARG A 354 -12.95 -10.92 -16.46
C ARG A 354 -12.82 -12.06 -17.45
N PHE A 355 -11.60 -12.26 -17.95
CA PHE A 355 -11.21 -13.40 -18.77
C PHE A 355 -9.77 -13.82 -18.45
N ALA A 356 -9.42 -15.05 -18.77
CA ALA A 356 -8.06 -15.58 -18.58
C ALA A 356 -7.27 -15.56 -19.90
N ASN A 357 -5.97 -15.30 -19.82
CA ASN A 357 -5.05 -15.54 -20.93
C ASN A 357 -4.41 -16.93 -20.76
N ASP A 358 -5.02 -17.95 -21.32
CA ASP A 358 -4.47 -19.32 -21.40
C ASP A 358 -3.77 -19.58 -22.75
N THR A 359 -3.38 -18.52 -23.47
CA THR A 359 -2.64 -18.60 -24.74
C THR A 359 -1.14 -18.77 -24.47
N PRO A 360 -0.32 -19.21 -25.44
CA PRO A 360 1.09 -19.52 -25.20
C PRO A 360 1.99 -18.28 -25.02
N ALA A 361 1.44 -17.07 -25.11
CA ALA A 361 2.18 -15.82 -25.07
C ALA A 361 1.39 -14.73 -24.31
N TYR A 362 1.99 -13.55 -24.18
CA TYR A 362 1.25 -12.37 -23.73
C TYR A 362 0.18 -12.00 -24.76
N ILE A 363 -0.89 -11.34 -24.28
CA ILE A 363 -1.87 -10.68 -25.14
C ILE A 363 -1.67 -9.17 -25.02
N LEU A 364 -1.49 -8.50 -26.17
CA LEU A 364 -1.54 -7.05 -26.29
C LEU A 364 -2.94 -6.62 -26.75
N ILE A 365 -3.58 -5.75 -25.98
CA ILE A 365 -4.83 -5.08 -26.36
C ILE A 365 -4.50 -3.78 -27.08
N GLN A 366 -5.11 -3.59 -28.25
CA GLN A 366 -5.03 -2.34 -28.99
C GLN A 366 -6.39 -1.79 -29.29
N ARG A 367 -6.51 -0.47 -29.22
CA ARG A 367 -7.74 0.24 -29.54
C ARG A 367 -7.66 0.88 -30.92
N GLU A 368 -8.71 0.68 -31.71
CA GLU A 368 -8.99 1.45 -32.92
C GLU A 368 -10.30 2.23 -32.74
N LEU A 369 -10.29 3.51 -33.10
CA LEU A 369 -11.49 4.37 -33.09
C LEU A 369 -11.67 5.00 -34.46
N ASP A 370 -12.87 4.89 -35.02
CA ASP A 370 -13.30 5.67 -36.18
C ASP A 370 -14.26 6.76 -35.70
N LYS A 371 -13.82 8.01 -35.76
CA LYS A 371 -14.63 9.16 -35.33
C LYS A 371 -15.73 9.54 -36.32
N THR A 372 -15.62 9.12 -37.58
CA THR A 372 -16.58 9.39 -38.64
C THR A 372 -17.77 8.43 -38.54
N THR A 373 -17.50 7.13 -38.42
CA THR A 373 -18.55 6.11 -38.26
C THR A 373 -18.99 5.92 -36.80
N MET A 374 -18.22 6.44 -35.84
CA MET A 374 -18.40 6.25 -34.40
C MET A 374 -18.27 4.77 -33.99
N ASP A 375 -17.28 4.08 -34.57
CA ASP A 375 -16.95 2.70 -34.24
C ASP A 375 -15.80 2.62 -33.23
N LEU A 376 -15.96 1.76 -32.23
CA LEU A 376 -14.91 1.33 -31.31
C LEU A 376 -14.56 -0.13 -31.62
N LYS A 377 -13.27 -0.40 -31.77
CA LYS A 377 -12.75 -1.76 -31.94
C LYS A 377 -11.60 -2.01 -30.97
N PHE A 378 -11.58 -3.20 -30.40
CA PHE A 378 -10.41 -3.76 -29.73
C PHE A 378 -9.85 -4.91 -30.53
N VAL A 379 -8.55 -4.87 -30.78
CA VAL A 379 -7.80 -5.94 -31.46
C VAL A 379 -6.84 -6.56 -30.46
N PHE A 380 -6.90 -7.88 -30.33
CA PHE A 380 -6.00 -8.64 -29.47
C PHE A 380 -4.90 -9.25 -30.33
N TYR A 381 -3.65 -9.00 -29.94
CA TYR A 381 -2.46 -9.57 -30.54
C TYR A 381 -1.77 -10.51 -29.57
N GLY A 382 -1.26 -11.63 -30.05
CA GLY A 382 -0.60 -12.65 -29.24
C GLY A 382 0.04 -13.69 -30.14
N LYS A 383 -0.04 -14.97 -29.74
CA LYS A 383 0.42 -16.12 -30.53
C LYS A 383 -0.71 -17.14 -30.62
N LYS A 384 -1.12 -17.51 -31.84
CA LYS A 384 -2.14 -18.55 -31.99
C LYS A 384 -1.59 -19.90 -31.56
N ASP A 385 -2.47 -20.74 -31.02
CA ASP A 385 -2.18 -22.11 -30.59
C ASP A 385 -3.09 -23.13 -31.29
N GLY A 386 -3.65 -22.77 -32.45
CA GLY A 386 -4.55 -23.63 -33.22
C GLY A 386 -5.99 -23.69 -32.71
N ARG A 387 -6.34 -22.98 -31.62
CA ARG A 387 -7.73 -22.94 -31.14
C ARG A 387 -8.67 -22.30 -32.16
N ILE A 388 -9.91 -22.80 -32.20
CA ILE A 388 -10.99 -22.24 -33.02
C ILE A 388 -12.18 -21.94 -32.13
N ALA A 389 -12.54 -20.66 -32.04
CA ALA A 389 -13.72 -20.19 -31.33
C ALA A 389 -14.97 -20.27 -32.23
N ARG A 390 -16.06 -20.80 -31.69
CA ARG A 390 -17.38 -20.85 -32.32
C ARG A 390 -18.41 -20.28 -31.36
N ILE A 391 -19.20 -19.35 -31.86
CA ILE A 391 -20.25 -18.67 -31.12
C ILE A 391 -21.56 -18.98 -31.82
N SER A 392 -22.51 -19.60 -31.12
CA SER A 392 -23.83 -19.85 -31.71
C SER A 392 -24.60 -18.53 -31.89
N GLY A 393 -25.60 -18.52 -32.76
CA GLY A 393 -26.61 -17.46 -32.75
C GLY A 393 -27.32 -17.43 -31.39
N ALA A 394 -27.57 -16.23 -30.86
CA ALA A 394 -28.37 -16.09 -29.64
C ALA A 394 -29.84 -16.47 -29.91
N ARG A 395 -30.39 -17.34 -29.07
CA ARG A 395 -31.81 -17.71 -29.04
C ARG A 395 -32.53 -16.84 -28.01
N LEU A 396 -33.52 -16.09 -28.47
CA LEU A 396 -34.41 -15.27 -27.63
C LEU A 396 -35.67 -16.07 -27.30
N TYR A 397 -36.11 -16.05 -26.05
CA TYR A 397 -37.34 -16.71 -25.59
C TYR A 397 -37.92 -15.99 -24.35
N ASP A 398 -39.13 -16.38 -23.93
CA ASP A 398 -39.86 -15.77 -22.82
C ASP A 398 -39.97 -14.24 -22.93
N SER A 399 -40.33 -13.74 -24.12
CA SER A 399 -40.48 -12.31 -24.36
C SER A 399 -41.67 -11.75 -23.57
N VAL A 400 -41.45 -10.66 -22.84
CA VAL A 400 -42.46 -9.99 -22.01
C VAL A 400 -42.56 -8.51 -22.45
N PRO A 401 -43.76 -7.99 -22.72
CA PRO A 401 -43.91 -6.58 -23.07
C PRO A 401 -43.47 -5.66 -21.92
N PRO A 402 -42.98 -4.45 -22.23
CA PRO A 402 -42.71 -3.45 -21.20
C PRO A 402 -44.01 -3.08 -20.46
N PRO A 403 -43.96 -2.71 -19.17
CA PRO A 403 -45.12 -2.15 -18.48
C PRO A 403 -45.57 -0.83 -19.11
N GLU A 404 -46.82 -0.46 -18.86
CA GLU A 404 -47.36 0.85 -19.26
C GLU A 404 -46.46 2.00 -18.78
N PRO A 405 -46.29 3.05 -19.61
CA PRO A 405 -45.49 4.20 -19.22
C PRO A 405 -45.94 4.84 -17.91
N LEU A 406 -44.97 5.30 -17.11
CA LEU A 406 -45.24 6.05 -15.90
C LEU A 406 -45.05 7.54 -16.17
N ASN A 407 -46.12 8.32 -15.98
CA ASN A 407 -46.03 9.77 -15.84
C ASN A 407 -45.73 10.10 -14.38
N GLN A 408 -44.66 10.84 -14.14
CA GLN A 408 -44.23 11.27 -12.82
C GLN A 408 -44.18 12.80 -12.79
N ASP A 409 -44.86 13.40 -11.83
CA ASP A 409 -44.86 14.85 -11.66
C ASP A 409 -43.44 15.36 -11.32
N ASP A 410 -43.06 16.48 -11.94
CA ASP A 410 -41.79 17.16 -11.71
C ASP A 410 -42.02 18.68 -11.55
N PRO A 411 -41.85 19.23 -10.34
CA PRO A 411 -42.05 20.66 -10.09
C PRO A 411 -40.95 21.56 -10.68
N THR A 412 -39.86 20.98 -11.19
CA THR A 412 -38.76 21.71 -11.83
C THR A 412 -39.00 21.97 -13.32
N LEU A 413 -40.00 21.29 -13.92
CA LEU A 413 -40.43 21.48 -15.30
C LEU A 413 -41.69 22.36 -15.34
N LYS A 414 -41.80 23.21 -16.35
CA LYS A 414 -42.96 24.12 -16.49
C LYS A 414 -44.22 23.33 -16.84
N LYS A 415 -45.38 23.84 -16.42
CA LYS A 415 -46.66 23.24 -16.74
C LYS A 415 -46.83 23.06 -18.26
N GLY A 416 -47.11 21.81 -18.67
CA GLY A 416 -47.23 21.42 -20.07
C GLY A 416 -45.95 20.87 -20.70
N GLU A 417 -44.80 20.98 -20.03
CA GLU A 417 -43.57 20.31 -20.46
C GLU A 417 -43.62 18.83 -20.08
N VAL A 418 -43.22 17.96 -21.02
CA VAL A 418 -43.06 16.53 -20.79
C VAL A 418 -41.66 16.11 -21.22
N LYS A 419 -40.92 15.45 -20.32
CA LYS A 419 -39.55 14.98 -20.57
C LYS A 419 -39.43 13.49 -20.32
N GLN A 420 -39.15 12.72 -21.37
CA GLN A 420 -38.85 11.30 -21.22
C GLN A 420 -37.46 11.10 -20.58
N VAL A 421 -37.37 10.29 -19.54
CA VAL A 421 -36.12 9.98 -18.83
C VAL A 421 -35.77 8.50 -18.82
N ASP A 422 -36.74 7.62 -19.10
CA ASP A 422 -36.52 6.20 -19.34
C ASP A 422 -37.29 5.73 -20.57
N TRP A 423 -36.74 4.75 -21.28
CA TRP A 423 -37.32 4.20 -22.52
C TRP A 423 -37.79 2.78 -22.30
N ALA A 424 -38.96 2.44 -22.84
CA ALA A 424 -39.52 1.11 -22.73
C ALA A 424 -38.62 0.08 -23.45
N ALA A 425 -38.39 -1.06 -22.81
CA ALA A 425 -37.66 -2.17 -23.41
C ALA A 425 -38.38 -3.48 -23.14
N TRP A 426 -38.49 -4.32 -24.16
CA TRP A 426 -39.03 -5.67 -24.01
C TRP A 426 -38.14 -6.49 -23.09
N GLY A 427 -38.77 -7.21 -22.16
CA GLY A 427 -38.11 -8.27 -21.41
C GLY A 427 -37.96 -9.50 -22.30
N ALA A 428 -36.90 -10.27 -22.06
CA ALA A 428 -36.67 -11.56 -22.71
C ALA A 428 -35.50 -12.29 -22.05
N LYS A 429 -35.45 -13.61 -22.20
CA LYS A 429 -34.26 -14.40 -21.90
C LYS A 429 -33.50 -14.68 -23.19
N THR A 430 -32.16 -14.67 -23.10
CA THR A 430 -31.30 -15.13 -24.19
C THR A 430 -30.35 -16.20 -23.73
N VAL A 431 -30.02 -17.09 -24.65
CA VAL A 431 -28.91 -18.01 -24.51
C VAL A 431 -28.10 -18.07 -25.81
N PHE A 432 -26.79 -18.08 -25.70
CA PHE A 432 -25.89 -18.50 -26.77
C PHE A 432 -24.83 -19.43 -26.21
N ASN A 433 -24.39 -20.36 -27.04
CA ASN A 433 -23.31 -21.27 -26.72
C ASN A 433 -21.98 -20.72 -27.25
N TYR A 434 -20.94 -20.87 -26.43
CA TYR A 434 -19.57 -20.56 -26.78
C TYR A 434 -18.71 -21.80 -26.67
N THR A 435 -18.20 -22.26 -27.81
CA THR A 435 -17.34 -23.44 -27.90
C THR A 435 -15.96 -23.06 -28.40
N VAL A 436 -14.90 -23.58 -27.79
CA VAL A 436 -13.52 -23.46 -28.27
C VAL A 436 -12.95 -24.86 -28.41
N VAL A 437 -12.46 -25.18 -29.61
CA VAL A 437 -11.81 -26.46 -29.91
C VAL A 437 -10.32 -26.21 -30.11
N LYS A 438 -9.47 -27.00 -29.45
CA LYS A 438 -8.01 -26.98 -29.59
C LYS A 438 -7.49 -28.42 -29.68
N ASP A 439 -6.61 -28.69 -30.64
CA ASP A 439 -6.05 -30.03 -30.90
C ASP A 439 -7.12 -31.13 -31.08
N GLY A 440 -8.24 -30.77 -31.73
CA GLY A 440 -9.38 -31.66 -31.94
C GLY A 440 -10.22 -31.95 -30.68
N LYS A 441 -9.87 -31.37 -29.53
CA LYS A 441 -10.58 -31.52 -28.25
C LYS A 441 -11.35 -30.25 -27.91
N GLU A 442 -12.52 -30.43 -27.34
CA GLU A 442 -13.31 -29.32 -26.78
C GLU A 442 -12.60 -28.80 -25.51
N ALA A 443 -12.11 -27.56 -25.58
CA ALA A 443 -11.44 -26.89 -24.46
C ALA A 443 -12.41 -26.04 -23.65
N ILE A 444 -13.40 -25.43 -24.31
CA ILE A 444 -14.46 -24.65 -23.70
C ILE A 444 -15.77 -25.04 -24.36
N ASN A 445 -16.81 -25.24 -23.54
CA ASN A 445 -18.19 -25.31 -23.98
C ASN A 445 -19.05 -24.71 -22.86
N LYS A 446 -19.59 -23.53 -23.13
CA LYS A 446 -20.25 -22.72 -22.12
C LYS A 446 -21.46 -22.01 -22.69
N ASP A 447 -22.59 -22.21 -22.05
CA ASP A 447 -23.78 -21.43 -22.31
C ASP A 447 -23.74 -20.10 -21.53
N PHE A 448 -24.05 -19.04 -22.24
CA PHE A 448 -24.18 -17.70 -21.69
C PHE A 448 -25.64 -17.29 -21.69
N PHE A 449 -26.17 -17.07 -20.49
CA PHE A 449 -27.55 -16.65 -20.28
C PHE A 449 -27.63 -15.16 -19.98
N SER A 450 -28.59 -14.47 -20.59
CA SER A 450 -29.02 -13.14 -20.15
C SER A 450 -30.51 -13.19 -19.80
N ASN A 451 -30.89 -12.53 -18.71
CA ASN A 451 -32.28 -12.38 -18.30
C ASN A 451 -32.64 -10.89 -18.27
N PHE A 452 -33.21 -10.41 -19.36
CA PHE A 452 -33.60 -9.02 -19.50
C PHE A 452 -35.01 -8.82 -18.94
N LYS A 453 -35.12 -7.98 -17.92
CA LYS A 453 -36.39 -7.57 -17.35
C LYS A 453 -37.11 -6.62 -18.31
N PRO A 454 -38.45 -6.71 -18.43
CA PRO A 454 -39.21 -5.70 -19.15
C PRO A 454 -39.03 -4.34 -18.45
N TRP A 455 -38.72 -3.32 -19.23
CA TRP A 455 -38.37 -1.99 -18.73
C TRP A 455 -39.45 -0.99 -19.10
N ARG A 456 -39.84 -0.17 -18.14
CA ARG A 456 -40.93 0.80 -18.28
C ARG A 456 -40.38 2.14 -18.79
N ALA A 457 -41.12 2.80 -19.68
CA ALA A 457 -40.85 4.20 -20.01
C ALA A 457 -41.29 5.13 -18.87
N ILE A 458 -40.49 6.15 -18.57
CA ILE A 458 -40.84 7.17 -17.57
C ILE A 458 -40.82 8.54 -18.23
N TYR A 459 -41.91 9.27 -18.05
CA TYR A 459 -42.10 10.65 -18.51
C TYR A 459 -42.26 11.55 -17.29
N LEU A 460 -41.40 12.55 -17.18
CA LEU A 460 -41.54 13.64 -16.21
C LEU A 460 -42.53 14.66 -16.75
N VAL A 461 -43.56 14.99 -15.99
CA VAL A 461 -44.62 15.94 -16.38
C VAL A 461 -44.51 17.19 -15.53
N GLY A 462 -44.34 18.34 -16.16
CA GLY A 462 -44.13 19.59 -15.47
C GLY A 462 -45.34 20.08 -14.71
N THR A 463 -45.14 20.39 -13.44
CA THR A 463 -46.14 20.98 -12.54
C THR A 463 -45.72 22.34 -11.99
N GLY A 464 -44.54 22.85 -12.37
CA GLY A 464 -44.04 24.17 -12.00
C GLY A 464 -44.80 25.29 -12.71
N GLU A 465 -45.05 26.38 -11.99
CA GLU A 465 -45.73 27.58 -12.51
C GLU A 465 -44.90 28.37 -13.51
#